data_AF-A0A1V4U5M6-F1
#
_entry.id   AF-A0A1V4U5M6-F1
#
_cell.length_a   1.000
_cell.length_b   1.000
_cell.length_c   1.000
_cell.angle_alpha   90.00
_cell.angle_beta   90.00
_cell.angle_gamma   90.00
#
_symmetry.space_group_name_H-M   'P 1'
#
loop_
_entity.id
_entity.type
_entity.pdbx_description
1 polymer ?
#
loop_
_entity_poly.entity_id
_entity_poly.type
_entity_poly.pdbx_seq_one_letter_code
_entity_poly.pdbx_strand_id
1 'polypeptide(L)' 'MDKRIRFPPLQREEAESSCPVFGVESGGPVIGLGLLLILFGIFPLLPGAYRILPLPLTLLFIGFGTFLVILGTRK' A
#
# COMPACT_ATOMS: atom_id res chain seq x y z
N MET A 1 -39.25 -44.00 -11.15
CA MET A 1 -38.58 -43.78 -9.86
C MET A 1 -37.45 -42.81 -10.07
N ASP A 2 -37.42 -41.81 -9.20
CA ASP A 2 -36.79 -40.51 -9.35
C ASP A 2 -35.33 -40.51 -8.87
N LYS A 3 -34.42 -39.93 -9.66
CA LYS A 3 -33.22 -39.24 -9.13
C LYS A 3 -32.55 -38.43 -10.24
N ARG A 4 -33.16 -37.31 -10.61
CA ARG A 4 -32.39 -36.21 -11.20
C ARG A 4 -31.47 -35.67 -10.11
N ILE A 5 -30.22 -36.09 -10.13
CA ILE A 5 -29.16 -35.42 -9.38
C ILE A 5 -28.97 -34.06 -10.04
N ARG A 6 -29.68 -33.06 -9.51
CA ARG A 6 -29.45 -31.65 -9.82
C ARG A 6 -28.12 -31.28 -9.16
N PHE A 7 -27.03 -31.42 -9.89
CA PHE A 7 -25.78 -30.76 -9.50
C PHE A 7 -26.07 -29.25 -9.43
N PRO A 8 -25.69 -28.55 -8.34
CA PRO A 8 -25.71 -27.09 -8.36
C PRO A 8 -24.81 -26.64 -9.53
N PRO A 9 -25.13 -25.54 -10.25
CA PRO A 9 -24.17 -25.00 -11.18
C PRO A 9 -22.90 -24.70 -10.38
N LEU A 10 -21.79 -25.36 -10.73
CA LEU A 10 -20.47 -24.86 -10.42
C LEU A 10 -20.37 -23.53 -11.17
N GLN A 11 -20.86 -22.46 -10.55
CA GLN A 11 -20.37 -21.12 -10.81
C GLN A 11 -18.91 -21.12 -10.38
N ARG A 12 -18.04 -21.69 -11.23
CA ARG A 12 -16.68 -21.20 -11.34
C ARG A 12 -16.79 -19.91 -12.13
N GLU A 13 -17.18 -18.87 -11.41
CA GLU A 13 -16.90 -17.49 -11.75
C GLU A 13 -15.46 -17.42 -12.27
N GLU A 14 -15.33 -16.87 -13.47
CA GLU A 14 -14.19 -16.08 -13.91
C GLU A 14 -12.84 -16.49 -13.32
N ALA A 15 -12.26 -17.55 -13.88
CA ALA A 15 -10.80 -17.63 -13.97
C ALA A 15 -10.30 -16.67 -15.07
N GLU A 16 -10.75 -15.41 -15.04
CA GLU A 16 -9.99 -14.32 -15.62
C GLU A 16 -8.87 -14.04 -14.63
N SER A 17 -7.66 -13.92 -15.13
CA SER A 17 -6.38 -13.81 -14.42
C SER A 17 -6.22 -12.51 -13.62
N SER A 18 -7.24 -12.10 -12.88
CA SER A 18 -7.21 -11.01 -11.94
C SER A 18 -6.60 -11.53 -10.65
N CYS A 19 -5.27 -11.69 -10.67
CA CYS A 19 -4.50 -11.74 -9.43
C CYS A 19 -4.93 -10.50 -8.64
N PRO A 20 -5.63 -10.65 -7.49
CA PRO A 20 -6.11 -9.51 -6.75
C PRO A 20 -4.87 -8.73 -6.32
N VAL A 21 -4.70 -7.54 -6.89
CA VAL A 21 -3.72 -6.57 -6.42
C VAL A 21 -4.30 -6.00 -5.12
N PHE A 22 -4.36 -6.85 -4.10
CA PHE A 22 -4.83 -6.52 -2.76
C PHE A 22 -4.01 -5.34 -2.25
N GLY A 23 -4.62 -4.17 -2.27
CA GLY A 23 -4.01 -2.93 -1.81
C GLY A 23 -4.56 -1.70 -2.51
N VAL A 24 -4.90 -1.76 -3.80
CA VAL A 24 -5.30 -0.56 -4.55
C VAL A 24 -6.63 0.01 -4.05
N GLU A 25 -7.57 -0.85 -3.66
CA GLU A 25 -8.82 -0.42 -3.01
C GLU A 25 -8.61 0.01 -1.56
N SER A 26 -7.71 -0.67 -0.82
CA SER A 26 -7.58 -0.53 0.64
C SER A 26 -6.79 0.71 1.11
N GLY A 27 -6.28 1.55 0.21
CA GLY A 27 -5.44 2.70 0.57
C GLY A 27 -4.05 2.32 1.13
N GLY A 28 -3.77 1.03 1.30
CA GLY A 28 -2.51 0.50 1.83
C GLY A 28 -1.24 0.92 1.07
N PRO A 29 -1.23 0.96 -0.28
CA PRO A 29 -0.10 1.45 -1.05
C PRO A 29 0.24 2.92 -0.77
N VAL A 30 -0.77 3.76 -0.50
CA VAL A 30 -0.58 5.20 -0.20
C VAL A 30 0.05 5.35 1.19
N ILE A 31 -0.42 4.59 2.17
CA ILE A 31 0.13 4.57 3.53
C ILE A 31 1.56 4.01 3.52
N GLY A 32 1.80 2.93 2.78
CA GLY A 32 3.12 2.31 2.62
C GLY A 32 4.13 3.25 1.95
N LEU A 33 3.70 3.97 0.90
CA LEU A 33 4.51 5.01 0.27
C LEU A 33 4.84 6.13 1.26
N GLY A 34 3.86 6.61 2.02
CA GLY A 34 4.07 7.65 3.03
C GLY A 34 5.07 7.24 4.11
N LEU A 35 4.95 6.01 4.64
CA LEU A 35 5.90 5.44 5.61
C LEU A 35 7.31 5.29 5.04
N LEU A 36 7.43 4.85 3.77
CA LEU A 36 8.73 4.71 3.11
C LEU A 36 9.44 6.06 2.97
N LEU A 37 8.71 7.11 2.63
CA LEU A 37 9.26 8.47 2.51
C LEU A 37 9.68 9.04 3.87
N ILE A 38 8.90 8.81 4.92
CA ILE A 38 9.26 9.20 6.29
C ILE A 38 10.54 8.49 6.71
N LEU A 39 10.64 7.18 6.46
CA LEU A 39 11.84 6.40 6.79
C LEU A 39 13.07 6.95 6.04
N PHE A 40 12.92 7.28 4.75
CA PHE A 40 13.99 7.85 3.94
C PHE A 40 14.41 9.26 4.41
N GLY A 41 13.48 10.05 4.94
CA GLY A 41 13.78 11.36 5.53
C GLY A 41 14.49 11.27 6.89
N ILE A 42 14.14 10.29 7.72
CA ILE A 42 14.71 10.11 9.06
C ILE A 42 16.07 9.40 8.98
N PHE A 43 16.25 8.46 8.06
CA PHE A 43 17.48 7.64 7.94
C PHE A 43 18.80 8.45 7.95
N PRO A 44 18.92 9.58 7.22
CA PRO A 44 20.13 10.43 7.21
C PRO A 44 20.38 11.18 8.53
N LEU A 45 19.42 11.19 9.46
CA LEU A 45 19.55 11.82 10.78
C LEU A 45 20.09 10.83 11.84
N LEU A 46 20.17 9.53 11.55
CA LEU A 46 20.74 8.56 12.49
C LEU A 46 22.27 8.75 12.62
N PRO A 47 22.81 8.68 13.84
CA PRO A 47 24.25 8.84 14.07
C PRO A 47 25.02 7.75 13.32
N GLY A 48 25.93 8.16 12.42
CA GLY A 48 26.69 7.27 11.54
C GLY A 48 26.28 7.32 10.07
N ALA A 49 25.10 7.87 9.76
CA ALA A 49 24.77 8.29 8.40
C ALA A 49 25.40 9.66 8.14
N TYR A 50 26.33 9.71 7.18
CA TYR A 50 26.88 10.98 6.70
C TYR A 50 25.70 11.91 6.34
N ARG A 51 25.78 13.21 6.68
CA ARG A 51 24.75 14.21 6.36
C ARG A 51 24.64 14.38 4.83
N ILE A 52 23.99 13.43 4.17
CA ILE A 52 23.91 13.35 2.71
C ILE A 52 22.70 14.14 2.21
N LEU A 53 21.66 14.30 3.04
CA LEU A 53 20.44 15.00 2.65
C LEU A 53 20.40 16.44 3.18
N PRO A 54 20.18 17.43 2.30
CA PRO A 54 19.87 18.79 2.73
C PRO A 54 18.62 18.82 3.62
N LEU A 55 18.67 19.57 4.72
CA LEU A 55 17.53 19.86 5.60
C LEU A 55 16.19 20.12 4.87
N PRO A 56 16.11 20.93 3.80
CA PRO A 56 14.86 21.15 3.08
C PRO A 56 14.29 19.88 2.43
N LEU A 57 15.15 18.98 1.92
CA LEU A 57 14.72 17.71 1.35
C LEU A 57 14.20 16.77 2.44
N THR A 58 14.86 16.72 3.59
CA THR A 58 14.40 15.93 4.74
C THR A 58 13.00 16.38 5.20
N LEU A 59 12.79 17.69 5.33
CA LEU A 59 11.47 18.24 5.68
C LEU A 59 10.41 17.92 4.62
N LEU A 60 10.78 17.96 3.34
CA LEU A 60 9.86 17.61 2.24
C LEU A 60 9.46 16.14 2.30
N PHE A 61 10.41 15.22 2.50
CA PHE A 61 10.12 13.78 2.60
C PHE A 61 9.24 13.44 3.81
N ILE A 62 9.54 14.03 4.97
CA ILE A 62 8.76 13.79 6.20
C ILE A 62 7.37 14.41 6.06
N GLY A 63 7.27 15.66 5.59
CA GLY A 63 6.00 16.36 5.44
C GLY A 63 5.08 15.71 4.40
N PHE A 64 5.62 15.42 3.20
CA PHE A 64 4.86 14.76 2.14
C PHE A 64 4.50 13.32 2.49
N GLY A 65 5.42 12.58 3.12
CA GLY A 65 5.13 11.23 3.60
C GLY A 65 4.01 11.21 4.66
N THR A 66 4.03 12.15 5.60
CA THR A 66 2.96 12.31 6.60
C THR A 66 1.62 12.65 5.95
N PHE A 67 1.63 13.54 4.96
CA PHE A 67 0.43 13.90 4.20
C PHE A 67 -0.19 12.68 3.50
N LEU A 68 0.63 11.82 2.88
CA LEU A 68 0.17 10.59 2.24
C LEU A 68 -0.42 9.59 3.24
N VAL A 69 0.18 9.44 4.43
CA VAL A 69 -0.37 8.59 5.50
C VAL A 69 -1.74 9.12 5.96
N ILE A 70 -1.89 10.43 6.14
CA ILE A 70 -3.16 11.05 6.53
C ILE A 70 -4.21 10.84 5.43
N LEU A 71 -3.86 11.07 4.16
CA LEU A 71 -4.77 10.88 3.03
C LEU A 71 -5.19 9.40 2.90
N GLY A 72 -4.25 8.47 3.11
CA GLY A 72 -4.51 7.03 3.07
C GLY A 72 -5.38 6.53 4.22
N THR A 73 -5.29 7.15 5.41
CA THR A 73 -6.13 6.81 6.59
C THR A 73 -7.49 7.50 6.61
N ARG A 74 -7.68 8.56 5.80
CA ARG A 74 -8.94 9.32 5.67
C ARG A 74 -9.87 8.80 4.58
N LYS A 75 -9.53 7.66 3.95
CA LYS A 75 -10.37 6.96 2.97
C LYS A 75 -11.40 6.08 3.67
#